data_AF-A0A8S0TLV6-F1
#
_entry.id   AF-A0A8S0TLV6-F1
#
_cell.length_a   1.000
_cell.length_b   1.000
_cell.length_c   1.000
_cell.angle_alpha   90.00
_cell.angle_beta   90.00
_cell.angle_gamma   90.00
#
_symmetry.space_group_name_H-M   'P 1'
#
loop_
_entity.id
_entity.type
_entity.pdbx_description
1 polymer ?
#
loop_
_entity_poly.entity_id
_entity_poly.type
_entity_poly.pdbx_seq_one_letter_code
_entity_poly.pdbx_strand_id
1 'polypeptide(L)'
;MDLAVYGSNGTLNVEDFIIPYEESSATFSFTSGAKFLDLHIGWNVKPQEVQVACELPQEAMMIQEFSRLVKGIKISRLRLDSKWSSSTRSTQLVLDAVKNSIDIGFKPVQL
;
A
#
# COMPACT_ATOMS: atom_id res chain seq x y z
N MET A 1 7.79 -8.61 0.75
CA MET A 1 7.91 -7.79 -0.46
C MET A 1 7.81 -6.39 0.01
N ASP A 2 8.87 -5.62 -0.23
CA ASP A 2 9.10 -4.41 0.53
C ASP A 2 8.43 -3.23 -0.17
N LEU A 3 7.77 -2.39 0.60
CA LEU A 3 7.22 -1.11 0.16
C LEU A 3 8.00 0.01 0.84
N ALA A 4 8.66 0.83 0.05
CA ALA A 4 9.31 2.06 0.50
C ALA A 4 8.65 3.27 -0.18
N VAL A 5 8.20 4.24 0.61
CA VAL A 5 7.59 5.48 0.13
C VAL A 5 8.38 6.66 0.67
N TYR A 6 8.85 7.51 -0.23
CA TYR A 6 9.63 8.71 0.09
C TYR A 6 8.78 9.94 -0.20
N GLY A 7 8.52 10.72 0.85
CA GLY A 7 7.89 12.02 0.77
C GLY A 7 8.89 13.14 0.98
N SER A 8 8.45 14.38 0.75
CA SER A 8 9.27 15.58 0.95
C SER A 8 9.76 15.77 2.39
N ASN A 9 9.06 15.21 3.38
CA ASN A 9 9.38 15.39 4.80
C ASN A 9 9.59 14.06 5.55
N GLY A 10 9.57 12.91 4.88
CA GLY A 10 9.63 11.65 5.59
C GLY A 10 9.63 10.42 4.70
N THR A 11 9.80 9.27 5.34
CA THR A 11 9.89 7.97 4.69
C THR A 11 9.01 6.96 5.44
N LEU A 12 8.39 6.05 4.70
CA LEU A 12 7.62 4.92 5.21
C LEU A 12 8.16 3.64 4.57
N ASN A 13 8.46 2.63 5.38
CA ASN A 13 8.94 1.33 4.95
C ASN A 13 8.08 0.23 5.55
N VAL A 14 7.72 -0.77 4.75
CA VAL A 14 7.00 -1.98 5.15
C VAL A 14 7.71 -3.16 4.50
N GLU A 15 8.20 -4.13 5.27
CA GLU A 15 8.98 -5.26 4.73
C GLU A 15 8.08 -6.41 4.24
N ASP A 16 6.95 -6.59 4.91
CA ASP A 16 6.00 -7.69 4.76
C ASP A 16 4.66 -7.22 4.18
N PHE A 17 4.69 -6.24 3.27
CA PHE A 17 3.48 -5.52 2.79
C PHE A 17 2.38 -6.41 2.20
N ILE A 18 2.72 -7.47 1.46
CA ILE A 18 1.72 -8.33 0.79
C ILE A 18 1.17 -9.39 1.75
N ILE A 19 2.07 -10.05 2.49
CA ILE A 19 1.74 -11.07 3.48
C ILE A 19 2.52 -10.68 4.73
N PRO A 20 1.84 -10.20 5.79
CA PRO A 20 2.48 -9.91 7.06
C PRO A 20 3.20 -11.13 7.62
N TYR A 21 4.27 -10.92 8.39
CA TYR A 21 4.97 -12.02 9.06
C TYR A 21 4.07 -12.75 10.06
N GLU A 22 3.14 -12.03 10.68
CA GLU A 22 2.17 -12.55 11.65
C GLU A 22 0.76 -12.05 11.28
N GLU A 23 -0.23 -12.94 11.22
CA GLU A 23 -1.61 -12.52 10.86
C GLU A 23 -2.27 -11.64 11.93
N SER A 24 -1.78 -11.72 13.16
CA SER A 24 -2.31 -10.98 14.32
C SER A 24 -1.75 -9.55 14.44
N SER A 25 -0.79 -9.16 13.60
CA SER A 25 -0.28 -7.80 13.59
C SER A 25 0.43 -7.42 12.28
N ALA A 26 0.33 -6.16 11.89
CA ALA A 26 1.12 -5.59 10.80
C ALA A 26 2.09 -4.54 11.34
N THR A 27 3.31 -4.51 10.79
CA THR A 27 4.37 -3.60 11.23
C THR A 27 4.85 -2.72 10.10
N PHE A 28 5.15 -1.46 10.39
CA PHE A 28 5.83 -0.56 9.46
C PHE A 28 6.80 0.35 10.20
N SER A 29 7.85 0.77 9.51
CA SER A 29 8.79 1.77 9.99
C SER A 29 8.51 3.11 9.32
N PHE A 30 8.51 4.21 10.07
CA PHE A 30 8.40 5.54 9.49
C PHE A 30 9.41 6.51 10.10
N THR A 31 9.79 7.53 9.34
CA THR A 31 10.62 8.64 9.82
C THR A 31 10.11 9.95 9.26
N SER A 32 10.18 11.02 10.04
CA SER A 32 9.79 12.37 9.60
C SER A 32 10.82 13.39 10.06
N GLY A 33 11.20 14.32 9.19
CA GLY A 33 12.17 15.38 9.50
C GLY A 33 13.60 14.89 9.77
N ALA A 34 13.97 13.72 9.25
CA ALA A 34 15.30 13.14 9.42
C ALA A 34 16.38 14.00 8.75
N LYS A 35 17.41 14.34 9.52
CA LYS A 35 18.57 15.13 9.11
C LYS A 35 19.80 14.65 9.87
N PHE A 36 20.97 14.96 9.33
CA PHE A 36 22.20 14.78 10.07
C PHE A 36 22.32 15.82 11.20
N LEU A 37 22.91 15.40 12.31
CA LEU A 37 23.42 16.31 13.33
C LEU A 37 24.63 17.08 12.77
N ASP A 38 25.01 18.16 13.45
CA ASP A 38 26.20 18.93 13.10
C ASP A 38 27.44 18.04 13.00
N LEU A 39 28.31 18.33 12.04
CA LEU A 39 29.49 17.52 11.69
C LEU A 39 29.16 16.09 11.20
N HIS A 40 27.90 15.80 10.87
CA HIS A 40 27.42 14.50 10.37
C HIS A 40 27.74 13.32 11.30
N ILE A 41 27.86 13.56 12.61
CA ILE A 41 28.21 12.53 13.60
C ILE A 41 27.04 11.60 13.95
N GLY A 42 25.85 11.86 13.41
CA GLY A 42 24.66 11.07 13.69
C GLY A 42 23.41 11.63 13.04
N TRP A 43 22.27 11.01 13.37
CA TRP A 43 20.94 11.38 12.89
C TRP A 43 20.16 12.03 14.04
N ASN A 44 19.40 13.08 13.73
CA ASN A 44 18.56 13.75 14.73
C ASN A 44 17.36 12.89 15.17
N VAL A 45 16.84 12.05 14.28
CA VAL A 45 15.75 11.12 14.54
C VAL A 45 16.04 9.80 13.83
N LYS A 46 15.76 8.69 14.52
CA LYS A 46 15.82 7.35 13.96
C LYS A 46 14.42 6.93 13.47
N PRO A 47 14.34 6.00 12.51
CA PRO A 47 13.06 5.42 12.14
C PRO A 47 12.36 4.82 13.35
N GLN A 48 11.07 5.10 13.46
CA GLN A 48 10.18 4.55 14.47
C GLN A 48 9.43 3.37 13.87
N GLU A 49 9.49 2.23 14.54
CA GLU A 49 8.64 1.08 14.23
C GLU A 49 7.27 1.25 14.88
N VAL A 50 6.22 0.96 14.12
CA VAL A 50 4.83 0.98 14.54
C VAL A 50 4.23 -0.37 14.22
N GLN A 51 3.68 -1.03 15.23
CA GLN A 51 2.96 -2.28 15.09
C GLN A 51 1.48 -2.05 15.38
N VAL A 52 0.63 -2.60 14.53
CA VAL A 52 -0.83 -2.50 14.61
C VAL A 52 -1.38 -3.90 14.81
N ALA A 53 -2.19 -4.11 15.86
CA ALA A 53 -2.87 -5.38 16.08
C ALA A 53 -3.97 -5.61 15.04
N CYS A 54 -4.10 -6.85 14.58
CA CYS A 54 -5.12 -7.29 13.63
C CYS A 54 -5.99 -8.36 14.30
N GLU A 55 -7.27 -8.06 14.50
CA GLU A 55 -8.22 -8.99 15.12
C GLU A 55 -8.63 -10.14 14.20
N LEU A 56 -8.56 -9.91 12.88
CA LEU A 56 -8.88 -10.86 11.84
C LEU A 56 -7.78 -10.83 10.77
N PRO A 57 -7.48 -11.97 10.12
CA PRO A 57 -6.60 -12.01 8.96
C PRO A 57 -7.10 -11.11 7.82
N GLN A 58 -6.17 -10.58 7.03
CA GLN A 58 -6.46 -9.58 6.01
C GLN A 58 -7.48 -10.05 4.94
N GLU A 59 -7.45 -11.32 4.57
CA GLU A 59 -8.40 -11.94 3.64
C GLU A 59 -9.79 -12.12 4.25
N ALA A 60 -9.88 -12.38 5.56
CA ALA A 60 -11.17 -12.40 6.25
C ALA A 60 -11.79 -10.99 6.26
N MET A 61 -10.98 -9.95 6.47
CA MET A 61 -11.42 -8.55 6.35
C MET A 61 -11.87 -8.22 4.92
N MET A 62 -11.21 -8.74 3.89
CA MET A 62 -11.62 -8.58 2.49
C MET A 62 -13.02 -9.16 2.23
N ILE A 63 -13.28 -10.39 2.71
CA ILE A 63 -14.61 -11.03 2.56
C ILE A 63 -15.68 -10.30 3.38
N GLN A 64 -15.33 -9.80 4.57
CA GLN A 64 -16.23 -8.99 5.39
C GLN A 64 -16.65 -7.71 4.67
N GLU A 65 -15.70 -6.98 4.08
CA GLU A 65 -15.99 -5.76 3.32
C GLU A 65 -16.81 -6.04 2.07
N PHE A 66 -16.48 -7.09 1.31
CA PHE A 66 -17.28 -7.51 0.17
C PHE A 66 -18.73 -7.84 0.57
N SER A 67 -18.91 -8.58 1.65
CA SER A 67 -20.24 -8.93 2.19
C SER A 67 -21.02 -7.67 2.60
N ARG A 68 -20.34 -6.68 3.20
CA ARG A 68 -20.92 -5.38 3.56
C ARG A 68 -21.41 -4.63 2.31
N LEU A 69 -20.62 -4.58 1.24
CA LEU A 69 -21.00 -3.95 -0.03
C LEU A 69 -22.23 -4.61 -0.66
N VAL A 70 -22.23 -5.95 -0.74
CA VAL A 70 -23.36 -6.72 -1.28
C VAL A 70 -24.64 -6.47 -0.47
N LYS A 71 -24.53 -6.47 0.87
CA LYS A 71 -25.65 -6.14 1.76
C LYS A 71 -26.16 -4.72 1.52
N GLY A 72 -25.26 -3.76 1.37
CA GLY A 72 -25.59 -2.36 1.10
C GLY A 72 -26.39 -2.19 -0.19
N ILE A 73 -26.02 -2.90 -1.26
CA ILE A 73 -26.75 -2.88 -2.53
C ILE A 73 -28.11 -3.55 -2.40
N LYS A 74 -28.14 -4.77 -1.86
CA LYS A 74 -29.36 -5.61 -1.83
C LYS A 74 -30.42 -5.09 -0.86
N ILE A 75 -30.02 -4.62 0.31
CA ILE A 75 -30.95 -4.26 1.41
C ILE A 75 -31.13 -2.75 1.48
N SER A 76 -30.02 -2.01 1.46
CA SER A 76 -30.02 -0.56 1.70
C SER A 76 -30.09 0.28 0.42
N ARG A 77 -30.19 -0.36 -0.75
CA ARG A 77 -30.22 0.28 -2.10
C ARG A 77 -29.08 1.29 -2.30
N LEU A 78 -27.92 1.02 -1.71
CA LEU A 78 -26.73 1.84 -1.90
C LEU A 78 -26.24 1.70 -3.34
N ARG A 79 -25.61 2.76 -3.84
CA ARG A 79 -24.91 2.72 -5.13
C ARG A 79 -23.68 1.83 -5.05
N LEU A 80 -23.29 1.30 -6.20
CA LEU A 80 -22.04 0.57 -6.35
C LEU A 80 -20.85 1.48 -5.98
N ASP A 81 -19.94 0.96 -5.16
CA ASP A 81 -18.70 1.64 -4.85
C ASP A 81 -17.74 1.53 -6.04
N SER A 82 -17.42 2.67 -6.65
CA SER A 82 -16.52 2.75 -7.81
C SER A 82 -15.04 2.64 -7.44
N LYS A 83 -14.67 2.68 -6.15
CA LYS A 83 -13.28 2.60 -5.71
C LYS A 83 -12.61 1.34 -6.23
N TRP A 84 -13.26 0.19 -6.04
CA TRP A 84 -12.73 -1.12 -6.42
C TRP A 84 -12.51 -1.24 -7.93
N SER A 85 -13.49 -0.85 -8.74
CA SER A 85 -13.37 -0.89 -10.20
C SER A 85 -12.32 0.09 -10.73
N SER A 86 -12.20 1.26 -10.10
CA SER A 86 -11.21 2.28 -10.49
C SER A 86 -9.80 1.81 -10.17
N SER A 87 -9.54 1.32 -8.94
CA SER A 87 -8.22 0.83 -8.56
C SER A 87 -7.77 -0.37 -9.40
N THR A 88 -8.66 -1.35 -9.62
CA THR A 88 -8.34 -2.52 -10.46
C THR A 88 -8.00 -2.11 -11.89
N ARG A 89 -8.75 -1.16 -12.47
CA ARG A 89 -8.48 -0.64 -13.82
C ARG A 89 -7.13 0.07 -13.90
N SER A 90 -6.81 0.92 -12.93
CA SER A 90 -5.53 1.63 -12.89
C SER A 90 -4.36 0.65 -12.80
N THR A 91 -4.45 -0.37 -11.95
CA THR A 91 -3.41 -1.40 -11.85
C THR A 91 -3.25 -2.16 -13.17
N GLN A 92 -4.35 -2.59 -13.80
CA GLN A 92 -4.30 -3.32 -15.06
C GLN A 92 -3.68 -2.47 -16.19
N LEU A 93 -4.04 -1.19 -16.28
CA LEU A 93 -3.49 -0.26 -17.26
C LEU A 93 -1.96 -0.18 -17.16
N VAL A 94 -1.43 -0.07 -15.95
CA VAL A 94 0.02 -0.03 -15.71
C VAL A 94 0.68 -1.36 -16.06
N LEU A 95 0.07 -2.50 -15.70
CA LEU A 95 0.57 -3.83 -16.08
C LEU A 95 0.65 -4.00 -17.60
N ASP A 96 -0.40 -3.58 -18.32
CA ASP A 96 -0.46 -3.66 -19.77
C ASP A 96 0.62 -2.77 -20.41
N ALA A 97 0.85 -1.57 -19.87
CA ALA A 97 1.89 -0.67 -20.35
C ALA A 97 3.31 -1.19 -20.09
N VAL A 98 3.56 -1.80 -18.92
CA VAL A 98 4.85 -2.46 -18.62
C VAL A 98 5.09 -3.61 -19.59
N LYS A 99 4.09 -4.46 -19.81
CA LYS A 99 4.17 -5.55 -20.77
C LYS A 99 4.47 -5.02 -22.19
N ASN A 100 3.70 -4.02 -22.63
CA ASN A 100 3.88 -3.39 -23.94
C ASN A 100 5.31 -2.82 -24.09
N SER A 101 5.80 -2.11 -23.06
CA SER A 101 7.16 -1.57 -23.04
C SER A 101 8.21 -2.65 -23.28
N ILE A 102 8.09 -3.80 -22.62
CA ILE A 102 8.98 -4.96 -22.82
C ILE A 102 8.88 -5.46 -24.27
N ASP A 103 7.67 -5.64 -24.79
CA ASP A 103 7.43 -6.14 -26.15
C ASP A 103 8.04 -5.23 -27.23
N ILE A 104 8.09 -3.91 -27.00
CA ILE A 104 8.65 -2.92 -27.95
C ILE A 104 10.13 -2.57 -27.68
N GLY A 105 10.83 -3.35 -26.84
CA GLY A 105 12.25 -3.17 -26.54
C GLY A 105 12.54 -2.09 -25.49
N PHE A 106 11.76 -2.08 -24.41
CA PHE A 106 11.88 -1.19 -23.24
C PHE A 106 11.69 0.30 -23.56
N LYS A 107 10.82 0.63 -24.52
CA LYS A 107 10.51 2.04 -24.84
C LYS A 107 9.40 2.58 -23.94
N PRO A 108 9.37 3.91 -23.68
CA PRO A 108 8.29 4.54 -22.93
C PRO A 108 6.92 4.32 -23.58
N VAL A 109 5.91 4.03 -22.76
CA VAL A 109 4.50 3.91 -23.16
C VAL A 109 3.72 5.03 -22.48
N GLN A 110 2.91 5.75 -23.24
CA GLN A 110 2.04 6.79 -22.69
C GLN A 110 0.79 6.14 -22.07
N LEU A 111 0.52 6.50 -20.81
CA LEU A 111 -0.64 6.06 -20.03
C LEU A 111 -1.83 7.02 -20.18
#